data_AF-A0A7V6GLY3-F1
#
_entry.id   AF-A0A7V6GLY3-F1
#
_cell.length_a   1.000
_cell.length_b   1.000
_cell.length_c   1.000
_cell.angle_alpha   90.00
_cell.angle_beta   90.00
_cell.angle_gamma   90.00
#
_symmetry.space_group_name_H-M   'P 1'
#
loop_
_entity.id
_entity.type
_entity.pdbx_description
1 polymer ?
#
loop_
_entity_poly.entity_id
_entity_poly.type
_entity_poly.pdbx_seq_one_letter_code
_entity_poly.pdbx_strand_id
1 'polypeptide(L)' 'MEKERTNVLLSKDIMILLKNLSRKEGKSITSIVREAVQEYLSRKIPKKDFGIIGIGESRYKDVSRDLKKYEKNKNGG' A
#
# COMPACT_ATOMS: atom_id res chain seq x y z
N MET A 1 -6.53 13.06 -3.15
CA MET A 1 -6.36 11.80 -2.40
C MET A 1 -7.57 11.62 -1.52
N GLU A 2 -8.29 10.53 -1.73
CA GLU A 2 -9.37 10.10 -0.84
C GLU A 2 -8.78 9.79 0.55
N LYS A 3 -9.48 10.15 1.62
CA LYS A 3 -9.04 9.93 3.01
C LYS A 3 -10.10 9.11 3.72
N GLU A 4 -9.68 8.01 4.33
CA GLU A 4 -10.54 7.21 5.19
C GLU A 4 -10.37 7.62 6.66
N ARG A 5 -11.48 7.65 7.41
CA ARG A 5 -11.46 7.93 8.85
C ARG A 5 -11.30 6.63 9.62
N THR A 6 -10.22 6.54 10.39
CA THR A 6 -9.95 5.39 11.26
C THR A 6 -9.86 5.85 12.71
N ASN A 7 -10.46 5.09 13.62
CA ASN A 7 -10.32 5.28 15.07
C ASN A 7 -9.47 4.14 15.63
N VAL A 8 -8.42 4.48 16.39
CA VAL A 8 -7.52 3.51 17.02
C VAL A 8 -7.39 3.86 18.49
N LEU A 9 -7.42 2.84 19.36
CA LEU A 9 -7.15 3.00 20.78
C LEU A 9 -5.65 2.93 21.03
N LEU A 10 -5.12 3.93 21.73
CA LEU A 10 -3.72 3.99 22.13
C LEU A 10 -3.63 3.93 23.66
N SER A 11 -2.61 3.27 24.18
CA SER A 11 -2.34 3.28 25.62
C SER A 11 -1.95 4.70 26.08
N LYS A 12 -2.14 4.95 27.38
CA LYS A 12 -1.79 6.24 27.99
C LYS A 12 -0.31 6.60 27.76
N ASP A 13 0.59 5.63 27.88
CA ASP A 13 2.03 5.86 27.76
C ASP A 13 2.42 6.33 26.36
N ILE A 14 1.81 5.73 25.33
CA ILE A 14 2.00 6.15 23.93
C ILE A 14 1.46 7.57 23.72
N MET A 15 0.33 7.90 24.33
CA MET A 15 -0.21 9.27 24.26
C MET A 15 0.71 10.30 24.93
N ILE A 16 1.35 9.94 26.04
CA ILE A 16 2.35 10.81 26.70
C ILE A 16 3.57 10.99 25.80
N LEU A 17 4.07 9.92 25.21
CA LEU A 17 5.20 9.96 24.27
C LEU A 17 4.89 10.86 23.07
N LEU A 18 3.73 10.69 22.44
CA LEU A 18 3.30 11.50 21.29
C LEU A 18 3.20 12.99 21.64
N LYS A 19 2.70 13.34 22.83
CA LYS A 19 2.65 14.74 23.30
C LYS A 19 4.04 15.33 23.49
N ASN A 20 4.96 14.56 24.05
CA ASN A 20 6.34 15.00 24.25
C ASN A 20 7.06 15.21 22.90
N LEU A 21 6.89 14.29 21.95
CA LEU A 21 7.43 14.43 20.59
C LEU A 21 6.84 15.64 19.86
N SER A 22 5.53 15.83 19.97
CA SER A 22 4.84 16.99 19.38
C SER A 22 5.41 18.32 19.88
N ARG A 23 5.66 18.44 21.19
CA ARG A 23 6.29 19.63 21.80
C ARG A 23 7.74 19.81 21.38
N LYS A 24 8.51 18.72 21.32
CA LYS A 24 9.94 18.75 20.97
C LYS A 24 10.19 19.11 19.51
N GLU A 25 9.38 18.59 18.59
CA GLU A 25 9.56 18.77 17.15
C GLU A 25 8.74 19.93 16.56
N GLY A 26 7.82 20.52 17.33
CA GLY A 26 6.88 21.53 16.83
C GLY A 26 5.87 20.98 15.82
N LYS A 27 5.73 19.66 15.72
CA LYS A 27 4.80 18.99 14.80
C LYS A 27 3.50 18.62 15.51
N SER A 28 2.40 18.56 14.76
CA SER A 28 1.15 18.00 15.30
C SER A 28 1.28 16.49 15.53
N ILE A 29 0.60 15.98 16.57
CA ILE A 29 0.52 14.53 16.85
C ILE A 29 0.04 13.77 15.61
N THR A 30 -0.93 14.30 14.88
CA THR A 30 -1.43 13.68 13.64
C THR A 30 -0.36 13.58 12.55
N SER A 31 0.56 14.55 12.44
CA SER A 31 1.69 14.45 11.50
C SER A 31 2.62 13.32 11.91
N ILE A 32 2.99 13.27 13.19
CA ILE A 32 3.88 12.25 13.75
C ILE A 32 3.29 10.85 13.53
N VAL A 33 1.99 10.67 13.82
CA VAL A 33 1.30 9.39 13.60
C VAL A 33 1.31 9.02 12.11
N ARG A 34 1.03 9.97 11.20
CA ARG A 34 1.07 9.69 9.75
C ARG A 34 2.46 9.30 9.28
N GLU A 35 3.50 10.00 9.73
CA GLU A 35 4.89 9.71 9.40
C GLU A 35 5.28 8.30 9.89
N ALA A 36 4.97 7.97 11.15
CA ALA A 36 5.28 6.67 11.74
C ALA A 36 4.54 5.51 11.05
N VAL A 37 3.25 5.69 10.72
CA VAL A 37 2.47 4.69 9.98
C VAL A 37 3.04 4.49 8.58
N GLN A 38 3.38 5.57 7.88
CA GLN A 38 3.98 5.51 6.54
C GLN A 38 5.34 4.80 6.56
N GLU A 39 6.17 5.08 7.56
CA GLU A 39 7.47 4.43 7.75
C GLU A 39 7.32 2.94 8.10
N TYR A 40 6.36 2.59 8.96
CA TYR A 40 6.07 1.20 9.28
C TYR A 40 5.61 0.42 8.04
N LEU A 41 4.69 1.00 7.27
CA LEU A 41 4.18 0.38 6.05
C LEU A 41 5.27 0.27 4.99
N SER A 42 6.12 1.27 4.79
CA SER A 42 7.20 1.20 3.80
C SER A 42 8.22 0.10 4.09
N ARG A 43 8.42 -0.23 5.38
CA ARG A 43 9.26 -1.35 5.81
C ARG A 43 8.58 -2.71 5.71
N LYS A 44 7.26 -2.76 5.87
CA LYS A 44 6.46 -4.00 5.89
C LYS A 44 5.94 -4.42 4.52
N ILE A 45 5.68 -3.45 3.64
CA ILE A 45 5.34 -3.73 2.25
C ILE A 45 6.63 -4.34 1.65
N PRO A 46 6.60 -5.61 1.20
CA PRO A 46 7.75 -6.16 0.47
C PRO A 46 8.02 -5.18 -0.65
N LYS A 47 9.29 -4.75 -0.80
CA LYS A 47 9.70 -3.87 -1.91
C LYS A 47 9.04 -4.44 -3.14
N LYS A 48 8.00 -3.77 -3.62
CA LYS A 48 7.33 -4.17 -4.84
C LYS A 48 8.47 -4.04 -5.82
N ASP A 49 8.97 -5.16 -6.34
CA ASP A 49 9.81 -5.11 -7.52
C ASP A 49 8.95 -4.31 -8.48
N PHE A 50 9.37 -3.07 -8.72
CA PHE A 50 8.82 -2.28 -9.79
C PHE A 50 9.23 -3.06 -11.02
N GLY A 51 8.40 -4.02 -11.42
CA GLY A 51 8.42 -4.55 -12.76
C GLY A 51 8.23 -3.34 -13.64
N ILE A 52 9.32 -2.84 -14.21
CA ILE A 52 9.25 -1.93 -15.32
C ILE A 52 8.50 -2.73 -16.38
N ILE A 53 7.19 -2.48 -16.51
CA ILE A 53 6.44 -2.92 -17.66
C ILE A 53 7.02 -2.08 -18.79
N GLY A 54 8.10 -2.58 -19.38
CA GLY A 54 8.61 -2.04 -20.62
C GLY A 54 7.47 -2.14 -21.61
N ILE A 55 6.95 -0.99 -22.06
CA ILE A 55 6.17 -0.92 -23.29
C ILE A 55 7.15 -1.26 -24.40
N GLY A 56 7.39 -2.55 -24.62
CA GLY A 56 8.04 -3.05 -25.81
C GLY A 56 6.97 -3.18 -26.88
N GLU A 57 7.14 -2.51 -28.01
CA GLU A 57 6.31 -2.73 -29.19
C GLU A 57 6.47 -4.18 -29.66
N SER A 58 5.57 -5.05 -29.21
CA SER A 58 5.48 -6.41 -29.71
C SER A 58 4.64 -6.39 -31.00
N ARG A 59 5.19 -6.90 -32.11
CA ARG A 59 4.49 -7.06 -33.39
C ARG A 59 3.47 -8.22 -33.39
N TYR A 60 3.00 -8.65 -32.22
CA TYR A 60 2.06 -9.75 -32.06
C TYR A 60 0.74 -9.27 -31.47
N LYS A 61 -0.37 -9.77 -32.04
CA LYS A 61 -1.73 -9.41 -31.66
C LYS A 61 -2.03 -9.77 -30.21
N ASP A 62 -2.62 -8.81 -29.51
CA ASP A 62 -3.00 -8.81 -28.11
C ASP A 62 -3.92 -10.01 -27.76
N VAL A 63 -3.44 -10.92 -26.90
CA VAL A 63 -4.18 -12.11 -26.44
C VAL A 63 -4.93 -11.88 -25.12
N SER A 64 -4.89 -10.65 -24.58
CA SER A 64 -5.46 -10.31 -23.27
C SER A 64 -6.99 -10.38 -23.20
N ARG A 65 -7.68 -10.55 -24.34
CA ARG A 65 -9.15 -10.58 -24.40
C ARG A 65 -9.77 -11.98 -24.36
N ASP A 66 -8.99 -13.05 -24.41
CA ASP A 66 -9.52 -14.41 -24.66
C ASP A 66 -9.50 -15.34 -23.43
N LEU A 67 -9.71 -14.79 -22.23
CA LEU A 67 -9.87 -15.55 -20.98
C LEU A 67 -10.93 -16.66 -21.08
N LYS A 68 -12.00 -16.47 -21.88
CA LYS A 68 -13.06 -17.46 -22.06
C LYS A 68 -12.67 -18.68 -22.91
N LYS A 69 -11.57 -18.63 -23.65
CA LYS A 69 -11.15 -19.75 -24.51
C LYS A 69 -10.36 -20.83 -23.75
N TYR A 70 -9.72 -20.46 -22.63
CA TYR A 70 -8.91 -21.39 -21.83
C TYR A 70 -9.70 -22.21 -20.82
N GLU A 71 -10.91 -21.80 -20.44
CA GLU A 71 -11.77 -22.60 -19.54
C GLU A 71 -12.41 -23.81 -20.23
N LYS A 72 -12.50 -23.81 -21.57
CA LYS A 72 -13.20 -24.87 -22.31
C LYS A 72 -12.44 -26.20 -22.40
N ASN A 73 -11.17 -26.24 -21.97
CA ASN A 73 -10.33 -27.44 -21.99
C ASN A 73 -10.13 -28.10 -20.61
N LYS A 74 -10.94 -27.77 -19.60
CA LYS A 74 -10.92 -28.47 -18.29
C LYS A 74 -12.01 -29.51 -18.08
N ASN A 75 -13.01 -29.59 -18.96
CA ASN A 75 -14.02 -30.64 -18.93
C ASN A 75 -13.92 -31.49 -20.21
N GLY A 76 -12.81 -32.22 -20.32
CA GLY A 76 -12.67 -33.34 -21.25
C GLY A 76 -12.83 -34.64 -20.46
N GLY A 77 -13.99 -35.26 -20.61
CA GLY A 77 -14.36 -36.62 -20.21
C GLY A 77 -15.46 -37.08 -21.13
#